data_AF-A0A370AV61-F1
#
_entry.id   AF-A0A370AV61-F1
#
_cell.length_a   1.000
_cell.length_b   1.000
_cell.length_c   1.000
_cell.angle_alpha   90.00
_cell.angle_beta   90.00
_cell.angle_gamma   90.00
#
_symmetry.space_group_name_H-M   'P 1'
#
loop_
_entity.id
_entity.type
_entity.pdbx_description
1 polymer ?
#
loop_
_entity_poly.entity_id
_entity_poly.type
_entity_poly.pdbx_seq_one_letter_code
_entity_poly.pdbx_strand_id
1 'polypeptide(L)'
;MSRVNFRKAVNYPPWIGKNYGSSENIRLLIIGRSYYDARYRDKTIESYISDLIKNKVSDPFYTALELVLSDSSHWKSGLGTSLKLDRKKFWNSICYHQFLQGILHDGYSDPGREMWKQGQEIYKEVLIALQPDIIVMAGKDVYDNMPTLGGRNGKIYSWQAVNMKTWILNLGATDCQIAGMTNPRDSSFNTDVWKEIYVQFMSDYRNSHKLTDFSSI
;
A
#
# COMPACT_ATOMS: atom_id res chain seq x y z
N MET A 1 18.71 -10.08 2.05
CA MET A 1 17.78 -10.35 0.94
C MET A 1 18.51 -10.10 -0.38
N SER A 2 18.48 -11.05 -1.31
CA SER A 2 18.92 -10.84 -2.69
C SER A 2 18.13 -9.68 -3.31
N ARG A 3 18.78 -8.80 -4.06
CA ARG A 3 18.09 -7.71 -4.78
C ARG A 3 17.04 -8.34 -5.70
N VAL A 4 15.78 -7.95 -5.54
CA VAL A 4 14.73 -8.28 -6.51
C VAL A 4 15.08 -7.58 -7.81
N ASN A 5 15.31 -8.35 -8.87
CA ASN A 5 15.63 -7.81 -10.18
C ASN A 5 14.33 -7.62 -10.97
N PHE A 6 13.86 -6.38 -11.04
CA PHE A 6 12.81 -5.98 -11.98
C PHE A 6 13.40 -5.87 -13.40
N ARG A 7 12.61 -6.19 -14.42
CA ARG A 7 12.92 -5.94 -15.83
C ARG A 7 13.01 -4.43 -16.08
N LYS A 8 13.63 -4.06 -17.20
CA LYS A 8 13.85 -2.67 -17.64
C LYS A 8 12.57 -1.80 -17.75
N ALA A 9 11.37 -2.38 -17.65
CA ALA A 9 10.11 -1.66 -17.73
C ALA A 9 9.75 -0.89 -16.45
N VAL A 10 10.33 -1.24 -15.29
CA VAL A 10 10.08 -0.55 -14.01
C VAL A 10 11.02 0.64 -13.87
N ASN A 11 10.55 1.81 -14.29
CA ASN A 11 11.33 3.06 -14.24
C ASN A 11 11.55 3.57 -12.81
N TYR A 12 10.61 3.29 -11.91
CA TYR A 12 10.65 3.64 -10.50
C TYR A 12 10.50 2.37 -9.65
N PRO A 13 11.62 1.81 -9.13
CA PRO A 13 11.56 0.59 -8.34
C PRO A 13 10.72 0.83 -7.08
N PRO A 14 10.00 -0.20 -6.60
CA PRO A 14 9.26 -0.11 -5.36
C PRO A 14 10.22 0.11 -4.17
N TRP A 15 9.72 0.77 -3.14
CA TRP A 15 10.34 0.71 -1.83
C TRP A 15 10.06 -0.67 -1.23
N ILE A 16 11.11 -1.41 -0.89
CA ILE A 16 11.01 -2.71 -0.22
C ILE A 16 11.58 -2.54 1.18
N GLY A 17 10.71 -2.54 2.19
CA GLY A 17 11.13 -2.49 3.58
C GLY A 17 12.03 -3.69 3.93
N LYS A 18 13.05 -3.46 4.75
CA LYS A 18 14.05 -4.50 5.09
C LYS A 18 13.48 -5.74 5.80
N ASN A 19 12.27 -5.62 6.39
CA ASN A 19 11.55 -6.68 7.07
C ASN A 19 10.31 -7.15 6.28
N TYR A 20 10.15 -6.70 5.03
CA TYR A 20 9.08 -7.17 4.16
C TYR A 20 9.25 -8.68 3.89
N GLY A 21 8.24 -9.47 4.22
CA GLY A 21 8.26 -10.92 4.03
C GLY A 21 9.22 -11.69 4.93
N SER A 22 9.67 -11.10 6.05
CA SER A 22 10.25 -11.91 7.13
C SER A 22 9.20 -12.87 7.68
N SER A 23 9.60 -14.03 8.24
CA SER A 23 8.71 -15.10 8.71
C SER A 23 7.59 -14.67 9.67
N GLU A 24 7.75 -13.52 10.33
CA GLU A 24 6.79 -12.96 11.29
C GLU A 24 5.84 -11.91 10.67
N ASN A 25 6.06 -11.48 9.43
CA ASN A 25 5.35 -10.38 8.80
C ASN A 25 4.57 -10.81 7.57
N ILE A 26 3.31 -10.39 7.52
CA ILE A 26 2.49 -10.42 6.31
C ILE A 26 3.18 -9.56 5.24
N ARG A 27 3.29 -10.07 4.00
CA ARG A 27 3.81 -9.31 2.86
C ARG A 27 2.76 -8.31 2.38
N LEU A 28 2.66 -7.18 3.06
CA LEU A 28 1.79 -6.06 2.69
C LEU A 28 2.44 -5.17 1.62
N LEU A 29 1.86 -5.18 0.42
CA LEU A 29 2.19 -4.27 -0.66
C LEU A 29 1.16 -3.14 -0.72
N ILE A 30 1.61 -1.89 -0.69
CA ILE A 30 0.76 -0.72 -0.90
C ILE A 30 1.01 -0.19 -2.31
N ILE A 31 -0.06 0.09 -3.05
CA ILE A 31 0.03 0.63 -4.40
C ILE A 31 -0.71 1.96 -4.45
N GLY A 32 0.05 3.04 -4.60
CA GLY A 32 -0.49 4.36 -4.90
C GLY A 32 -0.63 4.59 -6.40
N ARG A 33 -1.36 5.63 -6.81
CA ARG A 33 -1.53 5.98 -8.23
C ARG A 33 -0.22 6.36 -8.91
N SER A 34 0.40 7.44 -8.45
CA SER A 34 1.68 7.97 -8.95
C SER A 34 2.20 9.05 -8.02
N TYR A 35 3.45 9.45 -8.24
CA TYR A 35 4.01 10.65 -7.68
C TYR A 35 3.59 11.90 -8.46
N TYR A 36 3.24 12.97 -7.77
CA TYR A 36 2.72 14.20 -8.39
C TYR A 36 3.41 15.42 -7.83
N ASP A 37 4.62 15.69 -8.31
CA ASP A 37 5.21 17.00 -8.07
C ASP A 37 6.43 17.25 -8.94
N ALA A 38 6.41 18.34 -9.69
CA ALA A 38 7.60 18.84 -10.36
C ALA A 38 8.73 19.16 -9.36
N ARG A 39 8.40 19.51 -8.10
CA ARG A 39 9.37 19.79 -7.02
C ARG A 39 10.16 18.55 -6.57
N TYR A 40 9.68 17.37 -6.94
CA TYR A 40 10.30 16.10 -6.57
C TYR A 40 10.62 15.24 -7.79
N ARG A 41 10.67 15.86 -8.99
CA ARG A 41 11.09 15.24 -10.25
C ARG A 41 12.40 14.47 -10.13
N ASP A 42 13.30 14.92 -9.26
CA ASP A 42 14.63 14.34 -9.04
C ASP A 42 14.67 13.35 -7.86
N LYS A 43 13.55 13.09 -7.18
CA LYS A 43 13.47 12.15 -6.05
C LYS A 43 12.94 10.79 -6.51
N THR A 44 13.62 9.74 -6.09
CA THR A 44 13.11 8.37 -6.19
C THR A 44 12.12 8.09 -5.05
N ILE A 45 11.26 7.08 -5.21
CA ILE A 45 10.41 6.58 -4.11
C ILE A 45 11.24 6.28 -2.86
N GLU A 46 12.44 5.71 -3.06
CA GLU A 46 13.38 5.39 -1.99
C GLU A 46 13.88 6.63 -1.24
N SER A 47 14.29 7.68 -1.96
CA SER A 47 14.75 8.91 -1.30
C SER A 47 13.59 9.63 -0.60
N TYR A 48 12.39 9.57 -1.17
CA TYR A 48 11.20 10.18 -0.58
C TYR A 48 10.77 9.51 0.72
N ILE A 49 10.65 8.18 0.72
CA ILE A 49 10.30 7.43 1.95
C ILE A 49 11.41 7.57 2.99
N SER A 50 12.68 7.63 2.57
CA SER A 50 13.78 7.92 3.49
C SER A 50 13.65 9.29 4.17
N ASP A 51 13.19 10.32 3.45
CA ASP A 51 12.92 11.64 4.00
C ASP A 51 11.68 11.63 4.92
N LEU A 52 10.62 10.88 4.58
CA LEU A 52 9.44 10.68 5.45
C LEU A 52 9.83 10.05 6.80
N ILE A 53 10.64 8.99 6.77
CA ILE A 53 11.15 8.30 7.97
C ILE A 53 11.97 9.26 8.85
N LYS A 54 12.76 10.14 8.22
CA LYS A 54 13.59 11.15 8.90
C LYS A 54 12.80 12.40 9.31
N ASN A 55 11.49 12.44 9.06
CA ASN A 55 10.62 13.61 9.28
C ASN A 55 11.13 14.88 8.57
N LYS A 56 11.82 14.72 7.44
CA LYS A 56 12.28 15.84 6.59
C LYS A 56 11.20 16.36 5.64
N VAL A 57 10.18 15.55 5.40
CA VAL A 57 9.01 15.90 4.60
C VAL A 57 7.75 15.46 5.36
N SER A 58 6.67 16.22 5.18
CA SER A 58 5.34 15.88 5.65
C SER A 58 4.41 15.82 4.45
N ASP A 59 3.74 14.69 4.27
CA ASP A 59 2.79 14.49 3.19
C ASP A 59 1.51 13.84 3.75
N PRO A 60 0.35 14.51 3.62
CA PRO A 60 -0.94 13.98 4.07
C PRO A 60 -1.26 12.59 3.50
N PHE A 61 -0.89 12.31 2.25
CA PHE A 61 -1.17 11.00 1.63
C PHE A 61 -0.46 9.88 2.38
N TYR A 62 0.85 10.00 2.57
CA TYR A 62 1.66 8.98 3.26
C TYR A 62 1.34 8.91 4.75
N THR A 63 1.00 10.05 5.37
CA THR A 63 0.60 10.09 6.78
C THR A 63 -0.73 9.34 6.99
N ALA A 64 -1.69 9.47 6.08
CA ALA A 64 -2.92 8.68 6.14
C ALA A 64 -2.67 7.18 5.95
N LEU A 65 -1.81 6.78 5.00
CA LEU A 65 -1.41 5.37 4.82
C LEU A 65 -0.82 4.79 6.11
N GLU A 66 0.12 5.53 6.69
CA GLU A 66 0.78 5.20 7.96
C GLU A 66 -0.22 5.01 9.12
N LEU A 67 -1.23 5.89 9.23
CA LEU A 67 -2.22 5.83 10.31
C LEU A 67 -3.24 4.70 10.13
N VAL A 68 -3.69 4.47 8.89
CA VAL A 68 -4.69 3.43 8.58
C VAL A 68 -4.08 2.03 8.63
N LEU A 69 -2.87 1.86 8.07
CA LEU A 69 -2.31 0.53 7.79
C LEU A 69 -1.37 0.01 8.88
N SER A 70 -1.12 0.80 9.92
CA SER A 70 -0.27 0.40 11.04
C SER A 70 -1.00 -0.51 12.04
N ASP A 71 -0.39 -1.64 12.36
CA ASP A 71 -0.74 -2.42 13.56
C ASP A 71 -0.09 -1.88 14.86
N SER A 72 -0.49 -2.45 16.00
CA SER A 72 -0.01 -2.12 17.35
C SER A 72 1.52 -2.10 17.46
N SER A 73 2.21 -2.98 16.74
CA SER A 73 3.66 -3.08 16.81
C SER A 73 4.36 -1.83 16.28
N HIS A 74 3.73 -1.07 15.38
CA HIS A 74 4.29 0.15 14.83
C HIS A 74 4.18 1.35 15.77
N TRP A 75 3.49 1.23 16.90
CA TRP A 75 3.31 2.30 17.85
C TRP A 75 4.26 2.13 19.03
N LYS A 76 4.73 3.26 19.55
CA LYS A 76 5.59 3.32 20.75
C LYS A 76 5.13 4.43 21.67
N SER A 77 5.45 4.29 22.95
CA SER A 77 5.21 5.35 23.94
C SER A 77 5.88 6.65 23.51
N GLY A 78 5.11 7.73 23.53
CA GLY A 78 5.53 9.10 23.30
C GLY A 78 5.74 9.85 24.61
N LEU A 79 5.71 11.19 24.54
CA LEU A 79 5.72 12.03 25.73
C LEU A 79 4.38 11.89 26.47
N GLY A 80 4.44 11.61 27.78
CA GLY A 80 3.26 11.36 28.61
C GLY A 80 2.56 10.05 28.24
N THR A 81 1.23 10.08 28.14
CA THR A 81 0.37 8.94 27.76
C THR A 81 0.15 8.83 26.25
N SER A 82 0.80 9.68 25.44
CA SER A 82 0.61 9.67 23.98
C SER A 82 1.29 8.46 23.33
N LEU A 83 0.64 7.88 22.32
CA LEU A 83 1.28 6.93 21.41
C LEU A 83 1.82 7.67 20.19
N LYS A 84 3.01 7.29 19.74
CA LYS A 84 3.66 7.84 18.55
C LYS A 84 3.93 6.73 17.55
N LEU A 85 3.58 6.95 16.29
CA LEU A 85 3.92 6.05 15.21
C LEU A 85 5.45 6.00 15.00
N ASP A 86 6.01 4.80 15.00
CA ASP A 86 7.35 4.53 14.54
C ASP A 86 7.34 4.33 13.01
N ARG A 87 7.46 5.44 12.27
CA ARG A 87 7.55 5.45 10.81
C ARG A 87 8.63 4.52 10.28
N LYS A 88 9.78 4.45 10.96
CA LYS A 88 10.87 3.56 10.54
C LYS A 88 10.44 2.10 10.64
N LYS A 89 9.73 1.71 11.71
CA LYS A 89 9.22 0.35 11.85
C LYS A 89 8.17 0.03 10.77
N PHE A 90 7.22 0.94 10.55
CA PHE A 90 6.18 0.81 9.53
C PHE A 90 6.76 0.67 8.11
N TRP A 91 7.59 1.63 7.68
CA TRP A 91 8.15 1.57 6.33
C TRP A 91 9.11 0.38 6.15
N ASN A 92 9.71 -0.15 7.21
CA ASN A 92 10.53 -1.35 7.11
C ASN A 92 9.72 -2.65 7.01
N SER A 93 8.45 -2.69 7.41
CA SER A 93 7.63 -3.92 7.35
C SER A 93 6.86 -4.07 6.04
N ILE A 94 6.69 -3.01 5.26
CA ILE A 94 5.85 -2.99 4.05
C ILE A 94 6.65 -2.79 2.76
N CYS A 95 6.00 -3.05 1.63
CA CYS A 95 6.45 -2.62 0.32
C CYS A 95 5.52 -1.53 -0.23
N TYR A 96 6.07 -0.52 -0.93
CA TYR A 96 5.29 0.52 -1.58
C TYR A 96 5.69 0.68 -3.04
N HIS A 97 4.69 0.73 -3.92
CA HIS A 97 4.86 0.90 -5.35
C HIS A 97 3.87 1.92 -5.91
N GLN A 98 4.19 2.48 -7.08
CA GLN A 98 3.29 3.35 -7.84
C GLN A 98 2.80 2.62 -9.06
N PHE A 99 1.48 2.58 -9.24
CA PHE A 99 0.85 1.90 -10.37
C PHE A 99 1.26 2.52 -11.71
N LEU A 100 1.19 3.84 -11.82
CA LEU A 100 1.58 4.59 -13.00
C LEU A 100 3.03 5.04 -12.89
N GLN A 101 3.79 4.78 -13.94
CA GLN A 101 5.22 5.01 -14.00
C GLN A 101 5.48 6.22 -14.89
N GLY A 102 5.64 7.39 -14.28
CA GLY A 102 5.86 8.64 -15.01
C GLY A 102 5.56 9.87 -14.18
N ILE A 103 6.09 11.02 -14.63
CA ILE A 103 5.79 12.32 -14.02
C ILE A 103 4.56 12.87 -14.72
N LEU A 104 3.41 12.80 -14.06
CA LEU A 104 2.23 13.54 -14.47
C LEU A 104 2.48 15.04 -14.18
N HIS A 105 1.97 15.92 -15.05
CA HIS A 105 2.20 17.37 -14.93
C HIS A 105 1.65 17.92 -13.59
N ASP A 106 0.55 17.35 -13.10
CA ASP A 106 0.02 17.57 -11.76
C ASP A 106 -0.79 16.36 -11.24
N GLY A 107 -1.24 16.45 -9.98
CA GLY A 107 -2.07 15.47 -9.26
C GLY A 107 -3.40 15.09 -9.91
N TYR A 108 -3.87 15.89 -10.86
CA TYR A 108 -5.22 15.83 -11.40
C TYR A 108 -5.25 15.47 -12.88
N SER A 109 -4.09 15.46 -13.53
CA SER A 109 -3.92 15.08 -14.92
C SER A 109 -4.46 13.68 -15.16
N ASP A 110 -5.38 13.56 -16.12
CA ASP A 110 -5.93 12.28 -16.53
C ASP A 110 -4.84 11.46 -17.25
N PRO A 111 -4.43 10.28 -16.74
CA PRO A 111 -3.38 9.51 -17.36
C PRO A 111 -3.92 8.90 -18.65
N GLY A 112 -3.15 9.01 -19.73
CA GLY A 112 -3.53 8.40 -21.00
C GLY A 112 -3.68 6.88 -20.90
N ARG A 113 -4.50 6.29 -21.78
CA ARG A 113 -4.74 4.83 -21.83
C ARG A 113 -3.45 4.00 -21.87
N GLU A 114 -2.43 4.46 -22.60
CA GLU A 114 -1.14 3.77 -22.68
C GLU A 114 -0.39 3.77 -21.33
N MET A 115 -0.51 4.81 -20.52
CA MET A 115 0.09 4.84 -19.18
C MET A 115 -0.58 3.82 -18.25
N TRP A 116 -1.91 3.70 -18.31
CA TRP A 116 -2.65 2.69 -17.56
C TRP A 116 -2.25 1.28 -18.00
N LYS A 117 -2.19 1.03 -19.31
CA LYS A 117 -1.76 -0.26 -19.86
C LYS A 117 -0.33 -0.61 -19.44
N GLN A 118 0.59 0.35 -19.49
CA GLN A 118 1.95 0.16 -18.99
C GLN A 118 1.96 -0.15 -17.49
N GLY A 119 1.17 0.59 -16.70
CA GLY A 119 1.01 0.35 -15.27
C GLY A 119 0.49 -1.05 -14.95
N GLN A 120 -0.47 -1.56 -15.74
CA GLN A 120 -0.98 -2.94 -15.61
C GLN A 120 0.10 -3.99 -15.88
N GLU A 121 0.96 -3.80 -16.88
CA GLU A 121 2.06 -4.74 -17.15
C GLU A 121 3.12 -4.72 -16.04
N ILE A 122 3.46 -3.54 -15.54
CA ILE A 122 4.41 -3.37 -14.44
C ILE A 122 3.85 -3.94 -13.14
N TYR A 123 2.56 -3.70 -12.88
CA TYR A 123 1.86 -4.29 -11.74
C TYR A 123 1.99 -5.82 -11.74
N LYS A 124 1.75 -6.51 -12.86
CA LYS A 124 1.93 -7.97 -12.96
C LYS A 124 3.34 -8.40 -12.60
N GLU A 125 4.34 -7.66 -13.07
CA GLU A 125 5.74 -7.96 -12.76
C GLU A 125 6.05 -7.80 -11.27
N VAL A 126 5.54 -6.73 -10.66
CA VAL A 126 5.66 -6.49 -9.21
C VAL A 126 5.01 -7.60 -8.40
N LEU A 127 3.84 -8.10 -8.81
CA LEU A 127 3.20 -9.25 -8.16
C LEU A 127 4.05 -10.50 -8.20
N ILE A 128 4.57 -10.84 -9.38
CA ILE A 128 5.39 -12.03 -9.58
C ILE A 128 6.65 -11.95 -8.72
N ALA A 129 7.29 -10.79 -8.69
CA ALA A 129 8.56 -10.57 -8.02
C ALA A 129 8.43 -10.49 -6.48
N LEU A 130 7.37 -9.86 -5.97
CA LEU A 130 7.20 -9.63 -4.53
C LEU A 130 6.35 -10.71 -3.83
N GLN A 131 5.49 -11.40 -4.58
CA GLN A 131 4.55 -12.39 -4.06
C GLN A 131 3.78 -11.87 -2.82
N PRO A 132 3.06 -10.73 -2.91
CA PRO A 132 2.40 -10.15 -1.75
C PRO A 132 1.27 -11.06 -1.23
N ASP A 133 1.11 -11.07 0.09
CA ASP A 133 -0.02 -11.72 0.76
C ASP A 133 -1.26 -10.82 0.73
N ILE A 134 -1.02 -9.52 0.92
CA ILE A 134 -2.04 -8.48 0.89
C ILE A 134 -1.57 -7.32 0.01
N ILE A 135 -2.50 -6.76 -0.76
CA ILE A 135 -2.32 -5.51 -1.50
C ILE A 135 -3.35 -4.50 -1.06
N VAL A 136 -2.92 -3.28 -0.75
CA VAL A 136 -3.83 -2.13 -0.57
C VAL A 136 -3.65 -1.17 -1.74
N MET A 137 -4.68 -1.05 -2.57
CA MET A 137 -4.76 -0.11 -3.69
C MET A 137 -5.27 1.23 -3.16
N ALA A 138 -4.36 2.19 -2.97
CA ALA A 138 -4.65 3.51 -2.41
C ALA A 138 -5.12 4.49 -3.50
N GLY A 139 -6.36 4.27 -3.96
CA GLY A 139 -7.03 5.03 -5.01
C GLY A 139 -8.06 4.16 -5.72
N LYS A 140 -9.28 4.68 -5.87
CA LYS A 140 -10.37 3.96 -6.54
C LYS A 140 -10.03 3.67 -8.01
N ASP A 141 -9.49 4.65 -8.71
CA ASP A 141 -9.05 4.52 -10.09
C ASP A 141 -7.93 3.50 -10.26
N VAL A 142 -6.99 3.40 -9.31
CA VAL A 142 -5.95 2.37 -9.29
C VAL A 142 -6.56 0.98 -9.14
N TYR A 143 -7.50 0.82 -8.21
CA TYR A 143 -8.22 -0.44 -8.03
C TYR A 143 -9.05 -0.81 -9.27
N ASP A 144 -9.80 0.14 -9.83
CA ASP A 144 -10.68 -0.09 -10.98
C ASP A 144 -9.90 -0.37 -12.28
N ASN A 145 -8.65 0.07 -12.38
CA ASN A 145 -7.76 -0.18 -13.53
C ASN A 145 -6.82 -1.38 -13.35
N MET A 146 -6.87 -2.10 -12.22
CA MET A 146 -6.02 -3.28 -12.06
C MET A 146 -6.48 -4.41 -13.01
N PRO A 147 -5.54 -5.17 -13.60
CA PRO A 147 -5.93 -6.31 -14.42
C PRO A 147 -6.57 -7.38 -13.52
N THR A 148 -7.65 -8.02 -14.00
CA THR A 148 -8.40 -9.01 -13.19
C THR A 148 -7.57 -10.26 -12.86
N LEU A 149 -6.66 -10.63 -13.77
CA LEU A 149 -5.74 -11.77 -13.66
C LEU A 149 -6.42 -13.10 -13.25
N GLY A 150 -7.68 -13.29 -13.63
CA GLY A 150 -8.44 -14.50 -13.30
C GLY A 150 -8.83 -14.62 -11.82
N GLY A 151 -8.71 -13.55 -11.03
CA GLY A 151 -9.18 -13.53 -9.66
C GLY A 151 -10.71 -13.44 -9.54
N ARG A 152 -11.18 -13.19 -8.33
CA ARG A 152 -12.62 -13.11 -7.99
C ARG A 152 -12.90 -12.05 -6.95
N ASN A 153 -14.15 -11.60 -6.88
CA ASN A 153 -14.60 -10.71 -5.80
C ASN A 153 -14.40 -11.39 -4.43
N GLY A 154 -13.87 -10.63 -3.48
CA GLY A 154 -13.82 -11.00 -2.07
C GLY A 154 -14.96 -10.37 -1.27
N LYS A 155 -14.85 -10.44 0.06
CA LYS A 155 -15.80 -9.81 0.99
C LYS A 155 -15.74 -8.29 0.88
N ILE A 156 -16.88 -7.62 0.89
CA ILE A 156 -16.94 -6.16 1.04
C ILE A 156 -16.94 -5.84 2.54
N TYR A 157 -16.07 -4.93 2.93
CA TYR A 157 -16.02 -4.41 4.30
C TYR A 157 -16.58 -3.00 4.30
N SER A 158 -17.35 -2.69 5.34
CA SER A 158 -18.08 -1.43 5.40
C SER A 158 -18.01 -0.85 6.81
N TRP A 159 -17.86 0.46 6.87
CA TRP A 159 -18.03 1.22 8.11
C TRP A 159 -18.67 2.55 7.75
N GLN A 160 -19.76 2.88 8.45
CA GLN A 160 -20.64 3.98 8.05
C GLN A 160 -21.06 3.85 6.57
N ALA A 161 -20.94 4.92 5.77
CA ALA A 161 -21.28 4.93 4.35
C ALA A 161 -20.10 4.58 3.42
N VAL A 162 -18.95 4.15 3.98
CA VAL A 162 -17.74 3.84 3.22
C VAL A 162 -17.59 2.34 3.05
N ASN A 163 -17.24 1.92 1.82
CA ASN A 163 -17.06 0.52 1.45
C ASN A 163 -15.64 0.28 0.92
N MET A 164 -15.02 -0.79 1.39
CA MET A 164 -13.81 -1.37 0.84
C MET A 164 -14.16 -2.61 0.04
N LYS A 165 -14.00 -2.52 -1.27
CA LYS A 165 -14.10 -3.68 -2.16
C LYS A 165 -12.83 -4.50 -2.04
N THR A 166 -12.96 -5.81 -2.12
CA THR A 166 -11.80 -6.71 -2.15
C THR A 166 -11.83 -7.65 -3.35
N TRP A 167 -10.65 -8.08 -3.76
CA TRP A 167 -10.42 -9.04 -4.84
C TRP A 167 -9.43 -10.09 -4.36
N ILE A 168 -9.64 -11.33 -4.77
CA ILE A 168 -8.80 -12.46 -4.39
C ILE A 168 -8.14 -12.99 -5.65
N LEU A 169 -6.81 -12.98 -5.65
CA LEU A 169 -5.99 -13.44 -6.76
C LEU A 169 -5.14 -14.63 -6.32
N ASN A 170 -5.20 -15.74 -7.05
CA ASN A 170 -4.30 -16.85 -6.80
C ASN A 170 -2.94 -16.58 -7.45
N LEU A 171 -1.88 -16.46 -6.65
CA LEU A 171 -0.50 -16.28 -7.12
C LEU A 171 0.28 -17.61 -7.13
N GLY A 172 -0.43 -18.73 -7.28
CA GLY A 172 0.13 -20.07 -7.20
C GLY A 172 0.02 -20.65 -5.79
N ALA A 173 1.03 -20.43 -4.95
CA ALA A 173 1.13 -21.08 -3.64
C ALA A 173 0.17 -20.52 -2.58
N THR A 174 -0.21 -19.24 -2.70
CA THR A 174 -1.10 -18.56 -1.76
C THR A 174 -2.09 -17.65 -2.49
N ASP A 175 -3.25 -17.44 -1.87
CA ASP A 175 -4.20 -16.42 -2.30
C ASP A 175 -3.70 -15.05 -1.82
N CYS A 176 -3.61 -14.10 -2.74
CA CYS A 176 -3.33 -12.70 -2.49
C CYS A 176 -4.64 -11.94 -2.34
N GLN A 177 -4.81 -11.23 -1.22
CA GLN A 177 -5.98 -10.43 -0.92
C GLN A 177 -5.74 -8.96 -1.29
N ILE A 178 -6.55 -8.41 -2.18
CA ILE A 178 -6.42 -7.05 -2.69
C ILE A 178 -7.57 -6.21 -2.17
N ALA A 179 -7.27 -5.14 -1.45
CA ALA A 179 -8.24 -4.22 -0.88
C ALA A 179 -8.17 -2.85 -1.57
N GLY A 180 -9.32 -2.33 -1.99
CA GLY A 180 -9.45 -1.01 -2.60
C GLY A 180 -9.75 0.06 -1.56
N MET A 181 -8.88 1.06 -1.45
CA MET A 181 -9.04 2.20 -0.56
C MET A 181 -9.27 3.49 -1.36
N THR A 182 -10.13 4.39 -0.85
CA THR A 182 -10.25 5.75 -1.40
C THR A 182 -8.89 6.44 -1.35
N ASN A 183 -8.57 7.28 -2.33
CA ASN A 183 -7.29 7.99 -2.32
C ASN A 183 -7.25 8.90 -1.07
N PRO A 184 -6.20 8.82 -0.22
CA PRO A 184 -6.06 9.70 0.94
C PRO A 184 -6.06 11.20 0.65
N ARG A 185 -5.91 11.63 -0.61
CA ARG A 185 -6.04 13.03 -1.02
C ARG A 185 -7.48 13.43 -1.37
N ASP A 186 -8.40 12.48 -1.52
CA ASP A 186 -9.79 12.79 -1.83
C ASP A 186 -10.45 13.46 -0.62
N SER A 187 -11.27 14.48 -0.87
CA SER A 187 -11.97 15.23 0.18
C SER A 187 -12.92 14.37 1.03
N SER A 188 -13.38 13.24 0.49
CA SER A 188 -14.21 12.27 1.20
C SER A 188 -13.40 11.29 2.08
N PHE A 189 -12.07 11.36 2.07
CA PHE A 189 -11.25 10.44 2.84
C PHE A 189 -11.31 10.76 4.34
N ASN A 190 -11.70 9.77 5.14
CA ASN A 190 -11.69 9.87 6.60
C ASN A 190 -10.81 8.76 7.17
N THR A 191 -9.71 9.15 7.82
CA THR A 191 -8.70 8.25 8.38
C THR A 191 -9.28 7.26 9.39
N ASP A 192 -10.15 7.73 10.30
CA ASP A 192 -10.71 6.87 11.34
C ASP A 192 -11.66 5.83 10.76
N VAL A 193 -12.49 6.23 9.79
CA VAL A 193 -13.37 5.30 9.07
C VAL A 193 -12.57 4.23 8.34
N TRP A 194 -11.50 4.62 7.63
CA TRP A 194 -10.66 3.66 6.93
C TRP A 194 -9.87 2.75 7.85
N LYS A 195 -9.47 3.24 9.03
CA LYS A 195 -8.83 2.43 10.06
C LYS A 195 -9.76 1.33 10.56
N GLU A 196 -11.02 1.64 10.85
CA GLU A 196 -12.01 0.64 11.27
C GLU A 196 -12.24 -0.43 10.20
N ILE A 197 -12.38 -0.02 8.94
CA ILE A 197 -12.56 -0.95 7.82
C ILE A 197 -11.33 -1.85 7.64
N TYR A 198 -10.13 -1.27 7.74
CA TYR A 198 -8.89 -2.03 7.61
C TYR A 198 -8.69 -3.01 8.76
N VAL A 199 -9.03 -2.63 10.00
CA VAL A 199 -8.98 -3.53 11.17
C VAL A 199 -9.88 -4.75 10.96
N GLN A 200 -11.11 -4.56 10.47
CA GLN A 200 -12.02 -5.68 10.17
C GLN A 200 -11.42 -6.62 9.11
N PHE A 201 -10.88 -6.05 8.03
CA PHE A 201 -10.25 -6.83 6.97
C PHE A 201 -9.03 -7.61 7.45
N MET A 202 -8.17 -6.98 8.26
CA MET A 202 -6.99 -7.63 8.80
C MET A 202 -7.35 -8.72 9.82
N SER A 203 -8.40 -8.52 10.63
CA SER A 203 -8.89 -9.55 11.55
C SER A 203 -9.39 -10.79 10.80
N ASP A 204 -10.22 -10.61 9.78
CA ASP A 204 -10.70 -11.71 8.92
C ASP A 204 -9.54 -12.41 8.19
N TYR A 205 -8.56 -11.64 7.69
CA TYR A 205 -7.36 -12.19 7.07
C TYR A 205 -6.56 -13.06 8.04
N ARG A 206 -6.26 -12.55 9.24
CA ARG A 206 -5.48 -13.28 10.25
C ARG A 206 -6.20 -14.55 10.71
N ASN A 207 -7.50 -14.47 10.94
CA ASN A 207 -8.33 -15.61 11.34
C ASN A 207 -8.33 -16.72 10.27
N SER A 208 -8.51 -16.35 9.00
CA SER A 208 -8.52 -17.33 7.89
C SER A 208 -7.15 -18.00 7.66
N HIS A 209 -6.06 -17.34 8.02
CA HIS A 209 -4.69 -17.85 7.86
C HIS A 209 -4.07 -18.37 9.17
N LYS A 210 -4.86 -18.48 10.25
CA LYS A 210 -4.43 -18.93 11.58
C LYS A 210 -3.20 -18.17 12.11
N LEU A 211 -3.10 -16.90 11.79
CA LEU A 211 -2.06 -16.03 12.31
C LEU A 211 -2.47 -15.56 13.70
N THR A 212 -1.57 -15.67 14.69
CA THR A 212 -1.86 -15.18 16.05
C THR A 212 -2.14 -13.67 16.04
N ASP A 213 -3.23 -13.28 16.67
CA ASP A 213 -3.61 -11.88 16.82
C ASP A 213 -2.76 -11.27 17.96
N PHE A 214 -1.85 -10.36 17.61
CA PHE A 214 -1.08 -9.59 18.60
C PHE A 214 -1.81 -8.29 19.00
N SER A 215 -3.13 -8.24 18.76
CA SER A 215 -3.99 -7.07 19.01
C SER A 215 -4.32 -6.85 20.50
N SER A 216 -3.85 -7.72 21.40
CA SER A 216 -4.16 -7.67 22.83
C SER A 216 -2.96 -7.40 23.75
N ILE A 217 -2.02 -6.54 23.35
CA ILE A 217 -1.00 -5.96 24.26
C ILE A 217 -0.98 -4.44 24.11
#